data_AF-A0A7T3FZH5-F1
#
_entry.id   AF-A0A7T3FZH5-F1
#
_cell.length_a   1.000
_cell.length_b   1.000
_cell.length_c   1.000
_cell.angle_alpha   90.00
_cell.angle_beta   90.00
_cell.angle_gamma   90.00
#
_symmetry.space_group_name_H-M   'P 1'
#
loop_
_entity.id
_entity.type
_entity.pdbx_description
1 polymer ?
#
loop_
_entity_poly.entity_id
_entity_poly.type
_entity_poly.pdbx_seq_one_letter_code
_entity_poly.pdbx_strand_id
1 'polypeptide(L)'
;MNRRAFLGGAGVALSLGVAGRRVTSPPDPVVVRVWFSESAATHDALADRVQGYLGAALRSALDAVEIELAPSTVTLAHEGGKAALGFDWPVTVAEGLVGMAEVDPVGDANLLVTDGDPRRQPAGYARPRVAATTGGAYIARMAPAGETPSVVPYSIPAAATQLLLHECGHALGATHGHGTARREGDALVASPMVGSYLWASERVRERHLDDESACGGAYPDARDAPERRLGLRYTDCAAGALG
;
A
#
# COMPACT_ATOMS: atom_id res chain seq x y z
N MET A 1 42.83 -55.64 -8.79
CA MET A 1 43.98 -56.11 -7.97
C MET A 1 44.68 -54.84 -7.47
N ASN A 2 44.87 -54.50 -6.20
CA ASN A 2 44.85 -55.15 -4.88
C ASN A 2 44.50 -54.03 -3.85
N ARG A 3 43.61 -54.27 -2.85
CA ARG A 3 43.90 -54.53 -1.39
C ARG A 3 44.84 -53.49 -0.74
N ARG A 4 44.70 -52.98 0.49
CA ARG A 4 43.76 -53.00 1.63
C ARG A 4 44.49 -52.21 2.75
N ALA A 5 43.78 -51.38 3.53
CA ALA A 5 43.97 -51.08 4.98
C ALA A 5 43.01 -49.92 5.29
N PHE A 6 41.92 -49.97 6.06
CA PHE A 6 41.48 -50.64 7.29
C PHE A 6 42.32 -50.32 8.54
N LEU A 7 41.75 -49.44 9.36
CA LEU A 7 41.68 -49.34 10.84
C LEU A 7 41.26 -47.87 11.11
N GLY A 8 40.14 -47.51 11.73
CA GLY A 8 39.42 -48.14 12.84
C GLY A 8 39.48 -47.18 14.02
N GLY A 9 38.39 -46.49 14.33
CA GLY A 9 38.31 -45.58 15.48
C GLY A 9 36.88 -45.09 15.70
N ALA A 10 36.15 -45.79 16.58
CA ALA A 10 34.83 -45.42 17.06
C ALA A 10 34.91 -44.49 18.29
N GLY A 11 33.87 -43.68 18.48
CA GLY A 11 33.60 -42.87 19.69
C GLY A 11 33.44 -41.39 19.36
N VAL A 12 32.39 -40.65 19.71
CA VAL A 12 31.32 -40.83 20.70
C VAL A 12 30.08 -40.10 20.16
N ALA A 13 28.92 -40.74 20.18
CA ALA A 13 27.64 -40.05 19.99
C ALA A 13 27.30 -39.28 21.27
N LEU A 14 27.62 -37.98 21.29
CA LEU A 14 27.04 -37.06 22.28
C LEU A 14 25.68 -36.60 21.75
N SER A 15 24.65 -37.30 22.22
CA SER A 15 23.26 -36.86 22.16
C SER A 15 23.09 -35.62 23.05
N LEU A 16 23.59 -34.47 22.60
CA LEU A 16 23.20 -33.18 23.13
C LEU A 16 21.92 -32.78 22.41
N GLY A 17 20.80 -32.89 23.11
CA GLY A 17 19.54 -32.29 22.71
C GLY A 17 19.71 -30.79 22.58
N VAL A 18 20.09 -30.35 21.39
CA VAL A 18 19.93 -28.96 21.00
C VAL A 18 18.43 -28.78 20.82
N ALA A 19 17.78 -28.26 21.85
CA ALA A 19 16.54 -27.53 21.68
C ALA A 19 16.85 -26.38 20.73
N GLY A 20 16.76 -26.68 19.43
CA GLY A 20 16.92 -25.73 18.36
C GLY A 20 15.77 -24.76 18.47
N ARG A 21 15.97 -23.71 19.27
CA ARG A 21 15.32 -22.44 19.03
C ARG A 21 15.84 -22.05 17.65
N ARG A 22 15.12 -22.47 16.59
CA ARG A 22 15.22 -21.83 15.28
C ARG A 22 14.90 -20.38 15.60
N VAL A 23 15.95 -19.59 15.79
CA VAL A 23 15.88 -18.16 15.55
C VAL A 23 15.61 -18.11 14.06
N THR A 24 14.33 -18.17 13.71
CA THR A 24 13.88 -17.77 12.39
C THR A 24 14.43 -16.37 12.22
N SER A 25 15.36 -16.19 11.28
CA SER A 25 15.75 -14.84 10.89
C SER A 25 14.47 -14.05 10.64
N PRO A 26 14.36 -12.81 11.15
CA PRO A 26 13.21 -11.99 10.83
C PRO A 26 13.05 -11.97 9.30
N PRO A 27 11.81 -12.04 8.78
CA PRO A 27 11.57 -11.98 7.35
C PRO A 27 12.20 -10.71 6.77
N ASP A 28 12.67 -10.80 5.53
CA ASP A 28 13.13 -9.62 4.80
C ASP A 28 11.97 -8.60 4.76
N PRO A 29 12.24 -7.30 5.01
CA PRO A 29 11.20 -6.29 5.05
C PRO A 29 10.58 -6.10 3.67
N VAL A 30 9.27 -5.85 3.62
CA VAL A 30 8.62 -5.37 2.41
C VAL A 30 9.07 -3.93 2.16
N VAL A 31 9.61 -3.64 0.98
CA VAL A 31 10.13 -2.30 0.63
C VAL A 31 9.15 -1.56 -0.26
N VAL A 32 8.61 -0.45 0.24
CA VAL A 32 7.81 0.49 -0.56
C VAL A 32 8.68 1.69 -0.92
N ARG A 33 9.09 1.79 -2.18
CA ARG A 33 9.81 2.96 -2.69
C ARG A 33 8.82 3.97 -3.27
N VAL A 34 8.95 5.22 -2.86
CA VAL A 34 8.04 6.31 -3.20
C VAL A 34 8.77 7.37 -4.01
N TRP A 35 8.19 7.73 -5.15
CA TRP A 35 8.62 8.86 -5.97
C TRP A 35 7.60 9.98 -5.90
N PHE A 36 8.08 11.22 -5.97
CA PHE A 36 7.24 12.39 -6.16
C PHE A 36 7.38 12.91 -7.58
N SER A 37 6.29 13.38 -8.17
CA SER A 37 6.42 14.27 -9.33
C SER A 37 7.12 15.56 -8.91
N GLU A 38 7.71 16.27 -9.88
CA GLU A 38 8.32 17.58 -9.63
C GLU A 38 7.35 18.54 -8.93
N SER A 39 6.07 18.57 -9.34
CA SER A 39 5.06 19.42 -8.70
C SER A 39 4.76 18.96 -7.28
N ALA A 40 4.60 17.66 -7.05
CA ALA A 40 4.29 17.12 -5.73
C ALA A 40 5.43 17.37 -4.72
N ALA A 41 6.67 17.30 -5.19
CA ALA A 41 7.86 17.53 -4.37
C ALA A 41 7.99 18.97 -3.85
N THR A 42 7.23 19.93 -4.39
CA THR A 42 7.23 21.33 -3.89
C THR A 42 6.52 21.50 -2.54
N HIS A 43 5.81 20.48 -2.07
CA HIS A 43 5.07 20.53 -0.81
C HIS A 43 5.93 20.00 0.35
N ASP A 44 6.49 20.90 1.16
CA ASP A 44 7.43 20.58 2.25
C ASP A 44 6.98 19.43 3.17
N ALA A 45 5.67 19.36 3.49
CA ALA A 45 5.14 18.36 4.40
C ALA A 45 4.85 17.00 3.74
N LEU A 46 4.86 16.90 2.41
CA LEU A 46 4.35 15.72 1.69
C LEU A 46 5.12 14.45 2.04
N ALA A 47 6.46 14.52 2.03
CA ALA A 47 7.35 13.42 2.38
C ALA A 47 6.99 12.79 3.73
N ASP A 48 6.94 13.61 4.77
CA ASP A 48 6.60 13.19 6.14
C ASP A 48 5.18 12.63 6.23
N ARG A 49 4.21 13.20 5.50
CA ARG A 49 2.83 12.70 5.50
C ARG A 49 2.73 11.34 4.82
N VAL A 50 3.34 11.18 3.65
CA VAL A 50 3.31 9.92 2.90
C VAL A 50 3.99 8.81 3.70
N GLN A 51 5.22 9.06 4.20
CA GLN A 51 5.93 8.09 5.03
C GLN A 51 5.18 7.77 6.32
N GLY A 52 4.61 8.78 6.99
CA GLY A 52 3.84 8.60 8.21
C GLY A 52 2.58 7.76 8.02
N TYR A 53 1.77 8.07 7.00
CA TYR A 53 0.51 7.35 6.77
C TYR A 53 0.72 5.94 6.21
N LEU A 54 1.63 5.77 5.24
CA LEU A 54 2.02 4.44 4.76
C LEU A 54 2.59 3.60 5.91
N GLY A 55 3.53 4.17 6.67
CA GLY A 55 4.21 3.44 7.74
C GLY A 55 3.23 2.99 8.81
N ALA A 56 2.30 3.85 9.19
CA ALA A 56 1.34 3.49 10.22
C ALA A 56 0.22 2.56 9.71
N ALA A 57 -0.09 2.55 8.41
CA ALA A 57 -1.04 1.59 7.82
C ALA A 57 -0.40 0.22 7.56
N LEU A 58 0.86 0.18 7.12
CA LEU A 58 1.58 -1.06 6.79
C LEU A 58 2.10 -1.77 8.03
N ARG A 59 2.60 -1.06 9.06
CA ARG A 59 3.07 -1.69 10.31
C ARG A 59 1.96 -2.38 11.11
N SER A 60 0.70 -2.01 10.90
CA SER A 60 -0.42 -2.76 11.48
C SER A 60 -0.75 -4.04 10.71
N ALA A 61 -0.19 -4.20 9.52
CA ALA A 61 -0.55 -5.27 8.58
C ALA A 61 0.62 -6.21 8.24
N LEU A 62 1.86 -5.75 8.33
CA LEU A 62 3.08 -6.46 7.98
C LEU A 62 4.06 -6.46 9.15
N ASP A 63 4.77 -7.58 9.33
CA ASP A 63 5.75 -7.76 10.41
C ASP A 63 6.97 -6.83 10.28
N ALA A 64 7.41 -6.60 9.03
CA ALA A 64 8.55 -5.75 8.71
C ALA A 64 8.27 -4.97 7.41
N VAL A 65 8.41 -3.64 7.46
CA VAL A 65 8.21 -2.76 6.31
C VAL A 65 9.22 -1.62 6.32
N GLU A 66 9.76 -1.32 5.15
CA GLU A 66 10.63 -0.17 4.90
C GLU A 66 9.96 0.74 3.87
N ILE A 67 9.98 2.05 4.15
CA ILE A 67 9.45 3.05 3.23
C ILE A 67 10.62 3.94 2.84
N GLU A 68 10.94 3.91 1.56
CA GLU A 68 12.08 4.64 1.00
C GLU A 68 11.56 5.77 0.12
N LEU A 69 11.93 7.00 0.45
CA LEU A 69 11.70 8.12 -0.45
C LEU A 69 12.83 8.14 -1.48
N ALA A 70 12.47 8.14 -2.75
CA ALA A 70 13.44 8.26 -3.83
C ALA A 70 14.18 9.61 -3.72
N PRO A 71 15.50 9.62 -4.01
CA PRO A 71 16.29 10.85 -3.92
C PRO A 71 16.00 11.85 -5.05
N SER A 72 15.33 11.39 -6.11
CA SER A 72 14.98 12.19 -7.30
C SER A 72 13.47 12.23 -7.51
N THR A 73 13.04 13.30 -8.19
CA THR A 73 11.66 13.48 -8.64
C THR A 73 11.46 12.89 -10.03
N VAL A 74 10.20 12.65 -10.40
CA VAL A 74 9.82 12.19 -11.75
C VAL A 74 9.21 13.37 -12.52
N THR A 75 9.79 13.71 -13.66
CA THR A 75 9.20 14.68 -14.59
C THR A 75 8.03 14.02 -15.32
N LEU A 76 6.86 14.66 -15.31
CA LEU A 76 5.66 14.16 -15.98
C LEU A 76 5.15 15.21 -16.98
N ALA A 77 4.63 14.75 -18.12
CA ALA A 77 3.92 15.64 -19.04
C ALA A 77 2.62 16.19 -18.41
N HIS A 78 1.96 15.35 -17.60
CA HIS A 78 0.71 15.66 -16.89
C HIS A 78 0.71 15.03 -15.50
N GLU A 79 0.19 15.75 -14.51
CA GLU A 79 0.13 15.31 -13.11
C GLU A 79 -0.97 14.28 -12.83
N GLY A 80 -1.71 13.81 -13.83
CA GLY A 80 -2.78 12.83 -13.60
C GLY A 80 -3.38 12.32 -14.90
N GLY A 81 -4.43 11.51 -14.76
CA GLY A 81 -5.06 10.88 -15.91
C GLY A 81 -4.40 9.58 -16.34
N LYS A 82 -5.05 8.87 -17.27
CA LYS A 82 -4.68 7.49 -17.61
C LYS A 82 -3.28 7.41 -18.25
N ALA A 83 -2.91 8.40 -19.07
CA ALA A 83 -1.60 8.47 -19.71
C ALA A 83 -0.48 8.48 -18.66
N ALA A 84 -0.48 9.46 -17.76
CA ALA A 84 0.56 9.59 -16.75
C ALA A 84 0.58 8.41 -15.76
N LEU A 85 -0.56 8.10 -15.14
CA LEU A 85 -0.60 7.15 -14.03
C LEU A 85 -0.55 5.69 -14.47
N GLY A 86 -1.22 5.35 -15.59
CA GLY A 86 -1.44 3.98 -16.02
C GLY A 86 -0.61 3.53 -17.21
N PHE A 87 0.14 4.43 -17.84
CA PHE A 87 1.05 4.11 -18.95
C PHE A 87 2.45 4.62 -18.68
N ASP A 88 2.65 5.93 -18.58
CA ASP A 88 3.97 6.55 -18.49
C ASP A 88 4.71 6.05 -17.25
N TRP A 89 4.09 6.11 -16.07
CA TRP A 89 4.73 5.64 -14.84
C TRP A 89 5.12 4.14 -14.87
N PRO A 90 4.21 3.20 -15.21
CA PRO A 90 4.60 1.80 -15.37
C PRO A 90 5.72 1.56 -16.37
N VAL A 91 5.76 2.32 -17.48
CA VAL A 91 6.86 2.26 -18.45
C VAL A 91 8.17 2.76 -17.84
N THR A 92 8.16 3.90 -17.15
CA THR A 92 9.34 4.45 -16.45
C THR A 92 9.90 3.44 -15.44
N VAL A 93 9.05 2.78 -14.66
CA VAL A 93 9.48 1.72 -13.72
C VAL A 93 10.12 0.54 -14.48
N ALA A 94 9.52 0.09 -15.58
CA ALA A 94 10.06 -1.00 -16.38
C ALA A 94 11.40 -0.64 -17.04
N GLU A 95 11.56 0.60 -17.51
CA GLU A 95 12.83 1.13 -18.02
C GLU A 95 13.89 1.22 -16.93
N GLY A 96 13.52 1.61 -15.71
CA GLY A 96 14.41 1.62 -14.54
C GLY A 96 15.01 0.24 -14.23
N LEU A 97 14.21 -0.83 -14.31
CA LEU A 97 14.67 -2.22 -14.09
C LEU A 97 15.80 -2.64 -15.04
N VAL A 98 15.90 -2.03 -16.22
CA VAL A 98 16.94 -2.32 -17.22
C VAL A 98 17.97 -1.19 -17.34
N GLY A 99 17.96 -0.22 -16.42
CA GLY A 99 18.90 0.90 -16.38
C GLY A 99 18.71 1.94 -17.49
N MET A 100 17.50 2.03 -18.06
CA MET A 100 17.14 2.97 -19.13
C MET A 100 16.45 4.24 -18.65
N ALA A 101 16.01 4.28 -17.39
CA ALA A 101 15.45 5.47 -16.74
C ALA A 101 16.19 5.78 -15.44
N GLU A 102 16.09 7.02 -14.97
CA GLU A 102 16.72 7.49 -13.72
C GLU A 102 16.03 6.95 -12.45
N VAL A 103 14.97 6.16 -12.59
CA VAL A 103 14.32 5.48 -11.48
C VAL A 103 15.03 4.16 -11.20
N ASP A 104 15.30 3.89 -9.93
CA ASP A 104 15.83 2.62 -9.44
C ASP A 104 14.70 1.88 -8.69
N PRO A 105 13.98 0.96 -9.34
CA PRO A 105 12.81 0.32 -8.74
C PRO A 105 13.15 -0.81 -7.78
N VAL A 106 12.27 -1.04 -6.79
CA VAL A 106 12.36 -2.15 -5.83
C VAL A 106 11.46 -3.31 -6.22
N GLY A 107 11.71 -4.48 -5.63
CA GLY A 107 10.99 -5.72 -5.92
C GLY A 107 9.53 -5.74 -5.47
N ASP A 108 9.18 -5.00 -4.40
CA ASP A 108 7.86 -5.12 -3.75
C ASP A 108 6.86 -4.08 -4.21
N ALA A 109 7.07 -2.78 -3.94
CA ALA A 109 6.14 -1.75 -4.41
C ALA A 109 6.85 -0.44 -4.82
N ASN A 110 6.51 0.03 -6.02
CA ASN A 110 6.99 1.28 -6.59
C ASN A 110 5.83 2.27 -6.75
N LEU A 111 5.79 3.28 -5.90
CA LEU A 111 4.65 4.18 -5.75
C LEU A 111 5.00 5.60 -6.22
N LEU A 112 4.29 6.10 -7.22
CA LEU A 112 4.36 7.51 -7.63
C LEU A 112 3.26 8.33 -6.96
N VAL A 113 3.62 9.46 -6.36
CA VAL A 113 2.67 10.46 -5.85
C VAL A 113 2.80 11.74 -6.66
N THR A 114 1.69 12.15 -7.27
CA THR A 114 1.60 13.30 -8.17
C THR A 114 0.72 14.40 -7.58
N ASP A 115 0.79 15.60 -8.12
CA ASP A 115 -0.02 16.74 -7.68
C ASP A 115 -1.34 16.88 -8.46
N GLY A 116 -1.72 15.83 -9.20
CA GLY A 116 -2.97 15.80 -9.95
C GLY A 116 -4.19 16.02 -9.06
N ASP A 117 -5.30 16.47 -9.65
CA ASP A 117 -6.54 16.67 -8.92
C ASP A 117 -7.18 15.30 -8.58
N PRO A 118 -7.25 14.89 -7.29
CA PRO A 118 -7.80 13.59 -6.89
C PRO A 118 -9.32 13.47 -7.12
N ARG A 119 -9.98 14.56 -7.55
CA ARG A 119 -11.39 14.56 -7.94
C ARG A 119 -11.61 14.20 -9.41
N ARG A 120 -10.54 14.15 -10.22
CA ARG A 120 -10.59 13.82 -11.65
C ARG A 120 -10.11 12.40 -11.88
N GLN A 121 -10.88 11.63 -12.64
CA GLN A 121 -10.57 10.23 -12.91
C GLN A 121 -9.72 10.05 -14.17
N PRO A 122 -8.76 9.11 -14.19
CA PRO A 122 -8.32 8.32 -13.04
C PRO A 122 -7.49 9.15 -12.05
N ALA A 123 -7.81 8.99 -10.76
CA ALA A 123 -7.09 9.63 -9.66
C ALA A 123 -5.98 8.74 -9.08
N GLY A 124 -6.04 7.44 -9.36
CA GLY A 124 -5.07 6.44 -8.96
C GLY A 124 -4.98 5.32 -9.98
N TYR A 125 -3.90 4.55 -9.89
CA TYR A 125 -3.65 3.37 -10.70
C TYR A 125 -2.77 2.41 -9.90
N ALA A 126 -3.09 1.12 -9.95
CA ALA A 126 -2.22 0.10 -9.42
C ALA A 126 -2.31 -1.23 -10.17
N ARG A 127 -1.16 -1.90 -10.20
CA ARG A 127 -0.92 -3.29 -10.59
C ARG A 127 0.09 -3.86 -9.61
N PRO A 128 0.30 -5.18 -9.57
CA PRO A 128 1.35 -5.76 -8.73
C PRO A 128 2.67 -4.99 -8.91
N ARG A 129 3.23 -4.55 -7.78
CA ARG A 129 4.49 -3.81 -7.65
C ARG A 129 4.57 -2.38 -8.19
N VAL A 130 3.52 -1.88 -8.83
CA VAL A 130 3.52 -0.53 -9.42
C VAL A 130 2.21 0.17 -9.09
N ALA A 131 2.31 1.32 -8.44
CA ALA A 131 1.17 2.15 -8.09
C ALA A 131 1.44 3.63 -8.37
N ALA A 132 0.38 4.39 -8.61
CA ALA A 132 0.43 5.83 -8.74
C ALA A 132 -0.84 6.45 -8.14
N THR A 133 -0.70 7.59 -7.48
CA THR A 133 -1.81 8.36 -6.92
C THR A 133 -1.64 9.85 -7.18
N THR A 134 -2.76 10.57 -7.16
CA THR A 134 -2.83 12.02 -7.28
C THR A 134 -3.13 12.67 -5.93
N GLY A 135 -2.99 13.99 -5.85
CA GLY A 135 -3.39 14.77 -4.69
C GLY A 135 -2.29 15.03 -3.66
N GLY A 136 -1.02 15.09 -4.07
CA GLY A 136 0.11 15.47 -3.21
C GLY A 136 -0.18 16.70 -2.33
N ALA A 137 -0.66 17.80 -2.91
CA ALA A 137 -1.03 19.02 -2.19
C ALA A 137 -2.14 18.81 -1.15
N TYR A 138 -2.99 17.79 -1.31
CA TYR A 138 -4.05 17.46 -0.35
C TYR A 138 -3.52 16.55 0.77
N ILE A 139 -2.67 15.58 0.44
CA ILE A 139 -2.00 14.71 1.42
C ILE A 139 -1.13 15.57 2.36
N ALA A 140 -0.38 16.53 1.80
CA ALA A 140 0.46 17.46 2.58
C ALA A 140 -0.33 18.30 3.62
N ARG A 141 -1.64 18.51 3.41
CA ARG A 141 -2.51 19.26 4.33
C ARG A 141 -3.08 18.44 5.48
N MET A 142 -2.94 17.11 5.45
CA MET A 142 -3.31 16.31 6.59
C MET A 142 -2.40 16.63 7.79
N ALA A 143 -2.88 16.39 9.00
CA ALA A 143 -2.04 16.43 10.20
C ALA A 143 -0.98 15.29 10.15
N PRO A 144 0.08 15.33 10.96
CA PRO A 144 1.00 14.19 11.07
C PRO A 144 0.25 12.90 11.40
N ALA A 145 0.70 11.77 10.84
CA ALA A 145 0.02 10.48 11.04
C ALA A 145 -0.05 10.04 12.51
N GLY A 146 0.93 10.42 13.34
CA GLY A 146 0.94 10.14 14.78
C GLY A 146 -0.05 11.00 15.59
N GLU A 147 -0.53 12.11 15.02
CA GLU A 147 -1.52 13.00 15.64
C GLU A 147 -2.94 12.78 15.07
N THR A 148 -3.04 12.00 14.00
CA THR A 148 -4.31 11.75 13.29
C THR A 148 -4.95 10.46 13.79
N PRO A 149 -6.23 10.48 14.21
CA PRO A 149 -6.97 9.25 14.50
C PRO A 149 -7.00 8.28 13.30
N SER A 150 -7.10 6.97 13.56
CA SER A 150 -7.18 5.96 12.49
C SER A 150 -8.46 6.03 11.67
N VAL A 151 -9.50 6.70 12.18
CA VAL A 151 -10.76 6.96 11.50
C VAL A 151 -11.03 8.46 11.52
N VAL A 152 -11.21 9.04 10.35
CA VAL A 152 -11.37 10.50 10.18
C VAL A 152 -12.65 10.85 9.43
N PRO A 153 -13.21 12.06 9.63
CA PRO A 153 -14.28 12.57 8.78
C PRO A 153 -13.87 12.60 7.31
N TYR A 154 -14.82 12.31 6.43
CA TYR A 154 -14.60 12.40 4.99
C TYR A 154 -14.23 13.84 4.59
N SER A 155 -13.09 14.00 3.95
CA SER A 155 -12.62 15.26 3.37
C SER A 155 -11.73 14.95 2.16
N ILE A 156 -11.44 15.94 1.31
CA ILE A 156 -10.54 15.74 0.16
C ILE A 156 -9.13 15.31 0.62
N PRO A 157 -8.50 15.95 1.63
CA PRO A 157 -7.24 15.47 2.20
C PRO A 157 -7.31 14.01 2.67
N ALA A 158 -8.33 13.65 3.44
CA ALA A 158 -8.48 12.28 3.93
C ALA A 158 -8.71 11.27 2.79
N ALA A 159 -9.47 11.64 1.76
CA ALA A 159 -9.71 10.78 0.61
C ALA A 159 -8.47 10.61 -0.26
N ALA A 160 -7.66 11.66 -0.48
CA ALA A 160 -6.39 11.56 -1.20
C ALA A 160 -5.37 10.71 -0.42
N THR A 161 -5.30 10.87 0.90
CA THR A 161 -4.47 10.02 1.76
C THR A 161 -4.95 8.57 1.75
N GLN A 162 -6.26 8.32 1.77
CA GLN A 162 -6.76 6.96 1.69
C GLN A 162 -6.54 6.35 0.29
N LEU A 163 -6.59 7.15 -0.78
CA LEU A 163 -6.25 6.71 -2.14
C LEU A 163 -4.78 6.28 -2.23
N LEU A 164 -3.85 7.04 -1.63
CA LEU A 164 -2.45 6.61 -1.48
C LEU A 164 -2.34 5.21 -0.85
N LEU A 165 -3.07 4.96 0.25
CA LEU A 165 -3.10 3.64 0.90
C LEU A 165 -3.73 2.59 -0.03
N HIS A 166 -4.84 2.93 -0.69
CA HIS A 166 -5.55 2.02 -1.58
C HIS A 166 -4.66 1.50 -2.72
N GLU A 167 -3.97 2.41 -3.43
CA GLU A 167 -3.10 2.03 -4.55
C GLU A 167 -1.86 1.26 -4.07
N CYS A 168 -1.30 1.62 -2.91
CA CYS A 168 -0.22 0.85 -2.29
C CYS A 168 -0.68 -0.57 -1.92
N GLY A 169 -1.88 -0.71 -1.36
CA GLY A 169 -2.48 -2.01 -1.05
C GLY A 169 -2.63 -2.87 -2.29
N HIS A 170 -3.08 -2.30 -3.41
CA HIS A 170 -3.14 -3.01 -4.69
C HIS A 170 -1.77 -3.43 -5.22
N ALA A 171 -0.74 -2.58 -5.12
CA ALA A 171 0.61 -2.94 -5.52
C ALA A 171 1.17 -4.12 -4.71
N LEU A 172 0.75 -4.23 -3.45
CA LEU A 172 1.10 -5.30 -2.52
C LEU A 172 0.11 -6.48 -2.52
N GLY A 173 -0.78 -6.57 -3.51
CA GLY A 173 -1.63 -7.74 -3.72
C GLY A 173 -3.04 -7.68 -3.11
N ALA A 174 -3.39 -6.63 -2.36
CA ALA A 174 -4.76 -6.47 -1.90
C ALA A 174 -5.73 -6.17 -3.07
N THR A 175 -6.99 -6.56 -2.90
CA THR A 175 -8.08 -6.27 -3.85
C THR A 175 -9.20 -5.54 -3.11
N HIS A 176 -10.18 -5.01 -3.84
CA HIS A 176 -11.35 -4.41 -3.22
C HIS A 176 -12.12 -5.40 -2.32
N GLY A 177 -12.11 -6.69 -2.67
CA GLY A 177 -12.73 -7.75 -1.86
C GLY A 177 -12.13 -7.86 -0.46
N HIS A 178 -10.89 -7.43 -0.23
CA HIS A 178 -10.29 -7.39 1.10
C HIS A 178 -10.69 -6.15 1.92
N GLY A 179 -11.48 -5.25 1.33
CA GLY A 179 -12.00 -4.07 1.98
C GLY A 179 -13.29 -4.33 2.74
N THR A 180 -13.42 -3.70 3.90
CA THR A 180 -14.68 -3.67 4.66
C THR A 180 -15.24 -2.27 4.77
N ALA A 181 -16.54 -2.19 5.04
CA ALA A 181 -17.17 -1.02 5.60
C ALA A 181 -17.98 -1.42 6.83
N ARG A 182 -17.99 -0.58 7.86
CA ARG A 182 -18.67 -0.85 9.12
C ARG A 182 -19.38 0.38 9.66
N ARG A 183 -20.43 0.15 10.44
CA ARG A 183 -21.13 1.20 11.17
C ARG A 183 -20.40 1.50 12.49
N GLU A 184 -20.32 2.78 12.84
CA GLU A 184 -19.83 3.27 14.13
C GLU A 184 -20.74 4.42 14.59
N GLY A 185 -21.73 4.12 15.44
CA GLY A 185 -22.80 5.06 15.77
C GLY A 185 -23.60 5.44 14.52
N ASP A 186 -23.64 6.73 14.20
CA ASP A 186 -24.32 7.26 13.00
C ASP A 186 -23.40 7.42 11.78
N ALA A 187 -22.15 6.95 11.89
CA ALA A 187 -21.18 6.98 10.81
C ALA A 187 -21.01 5.63 10.11
N LEU A 188 -20.74 5.70 8.80
CA LEU A 188 -20.16 4.59 8.04
C LEU A 188 -18.67 4.84 7.83
N VAL A 189 -17.88 3.86 8.20
CA VAL A 189 -16.42 3.87 8.07
C VAL A 189 -16.03 2.95 6.92
N ALA A 190 -15.46 3.50 5.85
CA ALA A 190 -14.90 2.74 4.74
C ALA A 190 -13.40 2.49 4.96
N SER A 191 -12.95 1.24 4.86
CA SER A 191 -11.53 0.89 4.87
C SER A 191 -10.82 1.34 3.57
N PRO A 192 -9.47 1.37 3.51
CA PRO A 192 -8.74 1.77 2.32
C PRO A 192 -9.14 1.04 1.04
N MET A 193 -9.34 -0.28 1.10
CA MET A 193 -9.67 -1.07 -0.11
C MET A 193 -11.12 -0.90 -0.59
N VAL A 194 -11.98 -0.22 0.18
CA VAL A 194 -13.34 0.19 -0.25
C VAL A 194 -13.36 1.66 -0.66
N GLY A 195 -12.78 2.50 0.19
CA GLY A 195 -12.77 3.95 0.12
C GLY A 195 -14.08 4.62 -0.27
N SER A 196 -13.99 5.62 -1.15
CA SER A 196 -15.13 6.45 -1.52
C SER A 196 -16.18 5.73 -2.37
N TYR A 197 -15.85 4.55 -2.93
CA TYR A 197 -16.79 3.73 -3.71
C TYR A 197 -18.03 3.34 -2.91
N LEU A 198 -17.92 3.24 -1.57
CA LEU A 198 -19.06 2.96 -0.69
C LEU A 198 -20.23 3.94 -0.89
N TRP A 199 -19.92 5.21 -1.17
CA TRP A 199 -20.91 6.28 -1.36
C TRP A 199 -21.06 6.72 -2.82
N ALA A 200 -20.49 5.98 -3.77
CA ALA A 200 -20.67 6.24 -5.18
C ALA A 200 -22.09 5.85 -5.64
N SER A 201 -22.46 6.22 -6.86
CA SER A 201 -23.71 5.71 -7.44
C SER A 201 -23.67 4.18 -7.54
N GLU A 202 -24.83 3.54 -7.43
CA GLU A 202 -24.96 2.08 -7.48
C GLU A 202 -24.17 1.45 -8.64
N ARG A 203 -24.33 2.00 -9.86
CA ARG A 203 -23.58 1.58 -11.05
C ARG A 203 -22.05 1.66 -10.90
N VAL A 204 -21.54 2.67 -10.21
CA VAL A 204 -20.09 2.80 -9.95
C VAL A 204 -19.68 1.82 -8.87
N ARG A 205 -20.49 1.70 -7.81
CA ARG A 205 -20.26 0.76 -6.72
C ARG A 205 -20.17 -0.68 -7.23
N GLU A 206 -21.16 -1.17 -7.98
CA GLU A 206 -21.18 -2.53 -8.56
C GLU A 206 -20.03 -2.83 -9.54
N ARG A 207 -19.41 -1.79 -10.12
CA ARG A 207 -18.24 -1.96 -10.99
C ARG A 207 -16.96 -2.22 -10.21
N HIS A 208 -16.87 -1.68 -9.00
CA HIS A 208 -15.63 -1.64 -8.24
C HIS A 208 -15.72 -2.51 -6.98
N LEU A 209 -16.86 -2.59 -6.32
CA LEU A 209 -17.09 -3.39 -5.13
C LEU A 209 -17.97 -4.58 -5.51
N ASP A 210 -17.58 -5.76 -5.02
CA ASP A 210 -18.44 -6.93 -5.02
C ASP A 210 -19.60 -6.74 -4.03
N ASP A 211 -20.66 -7.55 -4.16
CA ASP A 211 -21.82 -7.51 -3.25
C ASP A 211 -21.44 -7.89 -1.80
N GLU A 212 -20.40 -8.72 -1.66
CA GLU A 212 -19.86 -9.17 -0.39
C GLU A 212 -18.35 -8.96 -0.34
N SER A 213 -17.84 -8.53 0.82
CA SER A 213 -16.40 -8.53 1.06
C SER A 213 -15.92 -9.97 1.31
N ALA A 214 -14.71 -10.29 0.84
CA ALA A 214 -13.99 -11.53 1.20
C ALA A 214 -13.74 -11.66 2.71
N CYS A 215 -13.97 -10.58 3.45
CA CYS A 215 -13.82 -10.48 4.89
C CYS A 215 -15.10 -10.83 5.66
N GLY A 216 -16.12 -11.37 4.99
CA GLY A 216 -17.25 -12.05 5.63
C GLY A 216 -18.47 -11.20 5.95
N GLY A 217 -18.73 -10.13 5.19
CA GLY A 217 -19.95 -9.33 5.35
C GLY A 217 -20.31 -8.48 4.13
N ALA A 218 -21.62 -8.30 3.94
CA ALA A 218 -22.17 -7.36 2.96
C ALA A 218 -21.88 -5.91 3.39
N TYR A 219 -21.74 -5.02 2.41
CA TYR A 219 -21.59 -3.60 2.70
C TYR A 219 -22.89 -3.02 3.27
N PRO A 220 -22.83 -2.24 4.38
CA PRO A 220 -24.02 -1.60 4.94
C PRO A 220 -24.63 -0.60 3.94
N ASP A 221 -25.95 -0.43 3.98
CA ASP A 221 -26.62 0.56 3.14
C ASP A 221 -26.19 1.97 3.53
N ALA A 222 -25.66 2.71 2.55
CA ALA A 222 -25.22 4.09 2.73
C ALA A 222 -26.35 5.05 3.14
N ARG A 223 -27.61 4.68 2.93
CA ARG A 223 -28.79 5.48 3.30
C ARG A 223 -29.05 5.49 4.82
N ASP A 224 -28.51 4.52 5.55
CA ASP A 224 -28.84 4.31 6.96
C ASP A 224 -27.90 5.02 7.94
N ALA A 225 -26.85 5.67 7.44
CA ALA A 225 -25.89 6.42 8.25
C ALA A 225 -25.28 7.58 7.42
N PRO A 226 -25.71 8.83 7.66
CA PRO A 226 -25.36 9.96 6.81
C PRO A 226 -23.90 10.43 6.98
N GLU A 227 -23.28 10.13 8.12
CA GLU A 227 -21.92 10.58 8.39
C GLU A 227 -20.89 9.67 7.70
N ARG A 228 -20.09 10.25 6.80
CA ARG A 228 -19.06 9.53 6.04
C ARG A 228 -17.72 9.62 6.75
N ARG A 229 -17.09 8.48 6.98
CA ARG A 229 -15.77 8.39 7.60
C ARG A 229 -14.84 7.45 6.84
N LEU A 230 -13.56 7.77 6.89
CA LEU A 230 -12.50 7.03 6.20
C LEU A 230 -11.57 6.40 7.25
N GLY A 231 -11.37 5.09 7.13
CA GLY A 231 -10.31 4.38 7.85
C GLY A 231 -8.96 4.55 7.16
N LEU A 232 -7.92 4.85 7.92
CA LEU A 232 -6.55 5.07 7.44
C LEU A 232 -5.62 3.89 7.78
N ARG A 233 -6.20 2.71 7.97
CA ARG A 233 -5.53 1.44 8.27
C ARG A 233 -6.16 0.32 7.45
N TYR A 234 -5.34 -0.64 7.03
CA TYR A 234 -5.86 -1.86 6.44
C TYR A 234 -6.66 -2.66 7.46
N THR A 235 -7.63 -3.42 6.98
CA THR A 235 -8.36 -4.42 7.76
C THR A 235 -7.48 -5.65 7.97
N ASP A 236 -7.78 -6.49 8.95
CA ASP A 236 -7.04 -7.76 9.16
C ASP A 236 -7.08 -8.66 7.92
N CYS A 237 -8.19 -8.62 7.19
CA CYS A 237 -8.40 -9.34 5.95
C CYS A 237 -7.54 -8.81 4.80
N ALA A 238 -7.42 -7.48 4.66
CA ALA A 238 -6.47 -6.88 3.74
C ALA A 238 -5.03 -7.19 4.16
N ALA A 239 -4.71 -7.12 5.45
CA ALA A 239 -3.39 -7.45 5.97
C ALA A 239 -2.97 -8.88 5.61
N GLY A 240 -3.87 -9.86 5.72
CA GLY A 240 -3.60 -11.24 5.31
C GLY A 240 -3.37 -11.45 3.81
N ALA A 241 -3.65 -10.43 2.99
CA ALA A 241 -3.43 -10.45 1.54
C ALA A 241 -2.26 -9.55 1.08
N LEU A 242 -1.63 -8.79 2.00
CA LEU A 242 -0.45 -8.00 1.66
C LEU A 242 0.80 -8.89 1.67
N GLY A 243 1.60 -8.79 0.60
CA GLY A 243 2.84 -9.56 0.42
C GLY A 243 3.13 -9.79 -1.05
#